data_AF-A0A9E4H9E0-F1
#
_entry.id   AF-A0A9E4H9E0-F1
#
_cell.length_a   1.000
_cell.length_b   1.000
_cell.length_c   1.000
_cell.angle_alpha   90.00
_cell.angle_beta   90.00
_cell.angle_gamma   90.00
#
_symmetry.space_group_name_H-M   'P 1'
#
loop_
_entity.id
_entity.type
_entity.pdbx_description
1 polymer ?
#
loop_
_entity_poly.entity_id
_entity_poly.type
_entity_poly.pdbx_seq_one_letter_code
_entity_poly.pdbx_strand_id
1 'polypeptide(L)' 'METVGFIGLGNMGGGMSANIQRAGYPMIVYDLREEAALPL' A
#
# COMPACT_ATOMS: atom_id res chain seq x y z
N MET A 1 -10.44 13.73 3.80
CA MET A 1 -9.81 12.66 3.00
C MET A 1 -9.88 11.39 3.82
N GLU A 2 -10.42 10.31 3.27
CA GLU A 2 -10.48 9.03 3.95
C GLU A 2 -9.13 8.32 3.85
N THR A 3 -8.70 7.67 4.94
CA THR A 3 -7.47 6.87 4.95
C THR A 3 -7.77 5.48 4.39
N VAL A 4 -6.98 5.03 3.42
CA VAL A 4 -7.12 3.71 2.81
C VAL A 4 -6.27 2.69 3.56
N GLY A 5 -6.89 1.62 4.07
CA GLY A 5 -6.19 0.44 4.55
C GLY A 5 -5.92 -0.54 3.40
N PHE A 6 -4.68 -0.99 3.24
CA PHE A 6 -4.29 -1.93 2.19
C PHE A 6 -3.52 -3.12 2.77
N ILE A 7 -3.97 -4.35 2.48
CA ILE A 7 -3.36 -5.58 2.99
C ILE A 7 -2.83 -6.42 1.82
N GLY A 8 -1.52 -6.68 1.83
CA GLY A 8 -0.82 -7.56 0.90
C GLY A 8 -0.26 -6.85 -0.33
N LEU A 9 1.06 -6.86 -0.48
CA LEU A 9 1.83 -6.22 -1.55
C LEU A 9 2.50 -7.23 -2.49
N GLY A 10 1.88 -8.38 -2.68
CA GLY A 10 2.32 -9.38 -3.66
C GLY A 10 2.32 -8.84 -5.10
N ASN A 11 2.42 -9.73 -6.09
CA ASN A 11 2.61 -9.38 -7.51
C ASN A 11 1.67 -8.27 -8.06
N MET A 12 0.41 -8.23 -7.59
CA MET A 12 -0.53 -7.16 -7.97
C MET A 12 -0.62 -6.04 -6.93
N GLY A 13 -0.52 -6.38 -5.64
CA GLY A 13 -0.79 -5.47 -4.53
C GLY A 13 0.13 -4.26 -4.51
N GLY A 14 1.43 -4.45 -4.80
CA GLY A 14 2.40 -3.35 -4.87
C GLY A 14 2.04 -2.28 -5.90
N GLY A 15 1.62 -2.69 -7.10
CA GLY A 15 1.19 -1.74 -8.14
C GLY A 15 -0.10 -1.02 -7.78
N MET A 16 -1.06 -1.75 -7.18
CA MET A 16 -2.34 -1.18 -6.75
C MET A 16 -2.18 -0.16 -5.63
N SER A 17 -1.41 -0.48 -4.59
CA SER A 17 -1.15 0.45 -3.47
C SER A 17 -0.42 1.70 -3.95
N ALA A 18 0.58 1.57 -4.83
CA ALA A 18 1.29 2.70 -5.42
C ALA A 18 0.37 3.61 -6.25
N ASN A 19 -0.62 3.04 -6.95
CA ASN A 19 -1.59 3.83 -7.70
C ASN A 19 -2.52 4.63 -6.79
N ILE A 20 -3.00 4.03 -5.69
CA ILE A 20 -3.84 4.71 -4.69
C ILE A 20 -3.04 5.83 -4.02
N GLN A 21 -1.78 5.57 -3.65
CA GLN A 21 -0.88 6.58 -3.09
C GLN A 21 -0.68 7.75 -4.06
N ARG A 22 -0.42 7.46 -5.35
CA ARG A 22 -0.22 8.47 -6.40
C ARG A 22 -1.47 9.32 -6.64
N ALA A 23 -2.65 8.78 -6.40
CA ALA A 23 -3.90 9.53 -6.43
C ALA A 23 -4.10 10.46 -5.21
N GLY A 24 -3.17 10.45 -4.26
CA GLY A 24 -3.10 11.38 -3.13
C GLY A 24 -3.77 10.89 -1.86
N TYR A 25 -4.30 9.66 -1.82
CA TYR A 25 -4.97 9.15 -0.63
C TYR A 25 -3.95 8.82 0.47
N PRO A 26 -4.17 9.27 1.73
CA PRO A 26 -3.44 8.77 2.88
C PRO A 26 -3.67 7.26 3.01
N MET A 27 -2.61 6.49 3.31
CA MET A 27 -2.70 5.03 3.37
C MET A 27 -2.01 4.44 4.60
N ILE A 28 -2.54 3.32 5.06
CA ILE A 28 -1.88 2.39 5.99
C ILE A 28 -1.75 1.07 5.25
N VAL A 29 -0.54 0.54 5.20
CA VAL A 29 -0.24 -0.69 4.46
C VAL A 29 0.28 -1.76 5.41
N TYR A 30 -0.21 -2.98 5.23
CA TYR A 30 0.24 -4.16 5.98
C TYR A 30 0.55 -5.30 5.02
N ASP A 31 1.67 -5.97 5.24
CA ASP A 31 2.03 -7.25 4.60
C ASP A 31 2.64 -8.14 5.69
N LEU A 32 2.51 -9.46 5.56
CA LEU A 32 3.16 -10.40 6.49
C LEU A 32 4.68 -10.33 6.40
N ARG A 33 5.20 -9.92 5.24
CA ARG A 33 6.61 -9.60 5.02
C ARG A 33 6.81 -8.13 5.34
N GLU A 34 7.38 -7.83 6.50
CA GLU A 34 7.60 -6.45 6.95
C GLU A 34 8.37 -5.63 5.90
N GLU A 35 9.35 -6.25 5.24
CA GLU A 35 10.15 -5.62 4.19
C GLU A 35 9.31 -5.14 3.00
N ALA A 36 8.19 -5.80 2.71
CA ALA A 36 7.30 -5.38 1.62
C ALA A 36 6.53 -4.10 1.99
N ALA A 37 6.19 -3.92 3.28
CA ALA A 37 5.40 -2.78 3.76
C ALA A 37 6.25 -1.52 4.05
N LEU A 38 7.57 -1.60 3.88
CA LEU A 38 8.46 -0.45 4.05
C LEU A 38 8.23 0.59 2.94
N PRO A 39 8.24 1.90 3.26
CA PRO A 39 8.26 2.95 2.26
C PRO A 39 9.47 2.80 1.31
N LEU A 40 9.23 2.98 0.00
CA LEU A 40 10.27 3.07 -1.02
C LEU A 40 10.97 4.43 -1.01
#